data_AF-A0A7V6L6R3-F1
#
_entry.id   AF-A0A7V6L6R3-F1
#
_cell.length_a   1.000
_cell.length_b   1.000
_cell.length_c   1.000
_cell.angle_alpha   90.00
_cell.angle_beta   90.00
_cell.angle_gamma   90.00
#
_symmetry.space_group_name_H-M   'P 1'
#
loop_
_entity.id
_entity.type
_entity.pdbx_description
1 polymer ?
#
loop_
_entity_poly.entity_id
_entity_poly.type
_entity_poly.pdbx_seq_one_letter_code
_entity_poly.pdbx_strand_id
1 'polypeptide(L)'
;MGQNLSETQYNDLVADEANGVHLSITHRSAIFKLNNAYEDIVLLSVFSTNSDLSPITSGLSLYELRAMIKNIWGTQISHGISVDGGDSTQIVTKENNVRKCIRTGDWQSNPGVYQPRNVYTMICAQV
;
A
#
# COMPACT_ATOMS: atom_id res chain seq x y z
N MET A 1 -14.90 18.59 5.50
CA MET A 1 -15.42 18.89 4.15
C MET A 1 -14.26 18.69 3.18
N GLY A 2 -14.45 17.91 2.10
CA GLY A 2 -13.40 17.76 1.08
C GLY A 2 -13.24 19.03 0.26
N GLN A 3 -12.01 19.38 -0.13
CA GLN A 3 -11.75 20.41 -1.12
C GLN A 3 -11.65 19.77 -2.51
N ASN A 4 -12.28 20.39 -3.50
CA ASN A 4 -12.06 20.03 -4.90
C ASN A 4 -10.73 20.64 -5.35
N LEU A 5 -9.71 19.80 -5.49
CA LEU A 5 -8.39 20.18 -5.99
C LEU A 5 -8.26 19.72 -7.44
N SER A 6 -7.72 20.56 -8.33
CA SER A 6 -7.25 20.08 -9.62
C SER A 6 -6.07 19.11 -9.43
N GLU A 7 -5.75 18.31 -10.44
CA GLU A 7 -4.60 17.40 -10.36
C GLU A 7 -3.30 18.17 -10.10
N THR A 8 -3.12 19.33 -10.73
CA THR A 8 -1.96 20.21 -10.49
C THR A 8 -1.93 20.71 -9.05
N GLN A 9 -3.03 21.26 -8.53
CA GLN A 9 -3.09 21.78 -7.16
C GLN A 9 -2.83 20.68 -6.12
N TYR A 10 -3.38 19.49 -6.35
CA TYR A 10 -3.14 18.35 -5.46
C TYR A 10 -1.65 17.96 -5.47
N ASN A 11 -1.04 17.89 -6.66
CA ASN A 11 0.38 17.53 -6.79
C ASN A 11 1.31 18.58 -6.16
N ASP A 12 1.00 19.87 -6.30
CA ASP A 12 1.74 20.97 -5.68
C ASP A 12 1.66 20.89 -4.15
N LEU A 13 0.46 20.67 -3.60
CA LEU A 13 0.26 20.52 -2.15
C LEU A 13 0.96 19.28 -1.57
N VAL A 14 1.01 18.19 -2.33
CA VAL A 14 1.76 16.99 -1.92
C VAL A 14 3.26 17.27 -1.94
N ALA A 15 3.78 17.98 -2.93
CA ALA A 15 5.19 18.35 -3.00
C ALA A 15 5.61 19.34 -1.89
N ASP A 16 4.70 20.23 -1.49
CA ASP A 16 4.93 21.24 -0.45
C ASP A 16 4.83 20.68 0.99
N GLU A 17 4.35 19.45 1.20
CA GLU A 17 4.32 18.84 2.54
C GLU A 17 5.73 18.58 3.07
N ALA A 18 6.14 19.39 4.05
CA ALA A 18 7.47 19.51 4.65
C ALA A 18 8.07 18.24 5.30
N ASN A 19 7.38 17.11 5.32
CA ASN A 19 7.84 15.88 5.96
C ASN A 19 8.43 14.83 4.99
N GLY A 20 8.45 15.07 3.66
CA GLY A 20 9.10 14.17 2.69
C GLY A 20 8.55 12.74 2.62
N VAL A 21 7.50 12.42 3.39
CA VAL A 21 6.85 11.09 3.44
C VAL A 21 6.24 10.73 2.09
N HIS A 22 5.86 11.73 1.29
CA HIS A 22 5.41 11.55 -0.08
C HIS A 22 6.55 11.13 -1.03
N LEU A 23 7.81 11.46 -0.70
CA LEU A 23 9.03 11.07 -1.44
C LEU A 23 9.66 9.77 -0.93
N SER A 24 9.26 9.27 0.25
CA SER A 24 9.86 8.05 0.79
C SER A 24 9.56 6.86 -0.10
N ILE A 25 10.60 6.14 -0.51
CA ILE A 25 10.45 4.99 -1.37
C ILE A 25 10.46 3.75 -0.47
N THR A 26 9.29 3.14 -0.26
CA THR A 26 9.13 2.06 0.72
C THR A 26 7.96 1.12 0.37
N HIS A 27 7.72 0.07 1.16
CA HIS A 27 6.52 -0.77 1.02
C HIS A 27 5.26 0.10 1.20
N ARG A 28 4.23 -0.14 0.42
CA ARG A 28 3.01 0.69 0.44
C ARG A 28 1.77 -0.16 0.55
N SER A 29 0.77 0.38 1.23
CA SER A 29 -0.56 -0.20 1.29
C SER A 29 -1.61 0.86 0.95
N ALA A 30 -2.70 0.43 0.32
CA ALA A 30 -3.83 1.29 -0.01
C ALA A 30 -5.13 0.50 0.05
N ILE A 31 -6.23 1.23 0.28
CA ILE A 31 -7.59 0.72 0.14
C ILE A 31 -8.36 1.66 -0.79
N PHE A 32 -9.05 1.11 -1.77
CA PHE A 32 -9.85 1.90 -2.71
C PHE A 32 -11.06 1.15 -3.22
N LYS A 33 -12.10 1.90 -3.57
CA LYS A 33 -13.35 1.41 -4.14
C LYS A 33 -13.31 1.49 -5.66
N LEU A 34 -13.68 0.40 -6.33
CA LEU A 34 -13.94 0.38 -7.76
C LEU A 34 -15.39 0.79 -8.06
N ASN A 35 -15.57 1.59 -9.11
CA ASN A 35 -16.81 1.96 -9.73
C ASN A 35 -17.16 0.94 -10.83
N ASN A 36 -17.31 -0.31 -10.43
CA ASN A 36 -17.76 -1.40 -11.28
C ASN A 36 -19.12 -1.92 -10.80
N ALA A 37 -19.72 -2.87 -11.53
CA ALA A 37 -21.06 -3.38 -11.23
C ALA A 37 -21.20 -4.03 -9.84
N TYR A 38 -20.08 -4.45 -9.24
CA TYR A 38 -20.03 -5.14 -7.96
C TYR A 38 -19.51 -4.25 -6.82
N GLU A 39 -19.15 -3.00 -7.12
CA GLU A 39 -18.60 -2.03 -6.19
C GLU A 39 -17.40 -2.54 -5.36
N ASP A 40 -16.52 -3.30 -6.01
CA ASP A 40 -15.44 -4.03 -5.34
C ASP A 40 -14.52 -3.11 -4.52
N ILE A 41 -14.11 -3.57 -3.33
CA ILE A 41 -13.07 -2.93 -2.52
C ILE A 41 -11.75 -3.65 -2.75
N VAL A 42 -10.73 -2.91 -3.18
CA VAL A 42 -9.38 -3.44 -3.36
C VAL A 42 -8.55 -3.12 -2.14
N LEU A 43 -8.02 -4.17 -1.51
CA LEU A 43 -6.95 -4.09 -0.51
C LEU A 43 -5.61 -4.34 -1.21
N LEU A 44 -4.81 -3.28 -1.35
CA LEU A 44 -3.55 -3.34 -2.07
C LEU A 44 -2.37 -3.28 -1.10
N SER A 45 -1.40 -4.17 -1.29
CA SER A 45 -0.09 -4.09 -0.64
C SER A 45 1.01 -4.31 -1.68
N VAL A 46 1.92 -3.34 -1.78
CA VAL A 46 3.08 -3.36 -2.66
C VAL A 46 4.31 -3.50 -1.79
N PHE A 47 5.07 -4.57 -2.02
CA PHE A 47 6.29 -4.83 -1.29
C PHE A 47 7.50 -4.56 -2.19
N SER A 48 8.48 -3.78 -1.71
CA SER A 48 9.83 -3.81 -2.28
C SER A 48 10.37 -5.24 -2.25
N THR A 49 11.11 -5.61 -3.29
CA THR A 49 11.74 -6.93 -3.37
C THR A 49 12.93 -7.03 -2.43
N ASN A 50 12.95 -8.08 -1.62
CA ASN A 50 14.15 -8.55 -0.94
C ASN A 50 14.55 -9.84 -1.68
N SER A 51 15.39 -9.68 -2.71
CA SER A 51 16.34 -10.67 -3.25
C SER A 51 15.94 -12.08 -3.73
N ASP A 52 14.70 -12.39 -4.11
CA ASP A 52 14.44 -13.70 -4.79
C ASP A 52 14.18 -13.61 -6.31
N LEU A 53 13.90 -12.43 -6.88
CA LEU A 53 13.48 -12.33 -8.30
C LEU A 53 14.07 -11.18 -9.14
N SER A 54 14.78 -10.20 -8.57
CA SER A 54 15.49 -9.18 -9.37
C SER A 54 16.31 -8.23 -8.49
N PRO A 55 17.47 -7.72 -8.95
CA PRO A 55 18.19 -6.69 -8.24
C PRO A 55 17.48 -5.34 -8.47
N ILE A 56 16.94 -4.79 -7.39
CA ILE A 56 16.47 -3.40 -7.28
C ILE A 56 15.15 -3.08 -8.00
N THR A 57 14.06 -2.99 -7.24
CA THR A 57 13.16 -1.83 -7.34
C THR A 57 12.83 -1.36 -5.92
N SER A 58 13.44 -0.24 -5.56
CA SER A 58 13.17 0.51 -4.34
C SER A 58 11.67 0.82 -4.26
N GLY A 59 10.98 0.25 -3.26
CA GLY A 59 9.57 0.48 -2.85
C GLY A 59 8.65 1.20 -3.84
N LEU A 60 7.79 2.08 -3.33
CA LEU A 60 7.12 3.14 -4.11
C LEU A 60 7.01 4.39 -3.25
N SER A 61 7.16 5.56 -3.86
CA SER A 61 6.60 6.81 -3.34
C SER A 61 5.06 6.80 -3.38
N LEU A 62 4.41 7.73 -2.68
CA LEU A 62 2.95 7.86 -2.76
C LEU A 62 2.50 8.25 -4.18
N TYR A 63 3.33 9.02 -4.90
CA TYR A 63 3.06 9.39 -6.28
C TYR A 63 3.12 8.17 -7.21
N GLU A 64 4.16 7.35 -7.10
CA GLU A 64 4.30 6.14 -7.91
C GLU A 64 3.21 5.12 -7.58
N LEU A 65 2.81 4.99 -6.30
CA LEU A 65 1.66 4.18 -5.90
C LEU A 65 0.38 4.66 -6.59
N ARG A 66 0.11 5.96 -6.56
CA ARG A 66 -1.06 6.57 -7.23
C ARG A 66 -1.01 6.32 -8.74
N ALA A 67 0.14 6.54 -9.37
CA ALA A 67 0.32 6.32 -10.80
C ALA A 67 0.11 4.85 -11.17
N MET A 68 0.67 3.92 -10.39
CA MET A 68 0.47 2.48 -10.58
C MET A 68 -1.02 2.10 -10.48
N ILE A 69 -1.71 2.56 -9.44
CA ILE A 69 -3.15 2.31 -9.25
C ILE A 69 -3.96 2.86 -10.43
N LYS A 70 -3.69 4.10 -10.85
CA LYS A 70 -4.32 4.69 -12.05
C LYS A 70 -4.02 3.92 -13.33
N ASN A 71 -2.81 3.39 -13.49
CA ASN A 71 -2.44 2.63 -14.69
C ASN A 71 -3.14 1.26 -14.75
N ILE A 72 -3.41 0.63 -13.60
CA ILE A 72 -4.06 -0.69 -13.55
C ILE A 72 -5.58 -0.56 -13.64
N TRP A 73 -6.21 0.31 -12.84
CA TRP A 73 -7.67 0.40 -12.72
C TRP A 73 -8.28 1.64 -13.41
N GLY A 74 -7.49 2.67 -13.67
CA GLY A 74 -7.91 3.83 -14.46
C GLY A 74 -9.17 4.52 -13.94
N THR A 75 -10.11 4.74 -14.84
CA THR A 75 -11.40 5.39 -14.55
C THR A 75 -12.35 4.55 -13.71
N GLN A 76 -12.01 3.30 -13.43
CA GLN A 76 -12.80 2.45 -12.53
C GLN A 76 -12.57 2.81 -11.06
N ILE A 77 -11.69 3.73 -10.70
CA ILE A 77 -11.49 4.09 -9.29
C ILE A 77 -12.48 5.19 -8.89
N SER A 78 -13.25 4.96 -7.81
CA SER A 78 -14.15 5.99 -7.25
C SER A 78 -13.42 6.88 -6.24
N HIS A 79 -12.81 6.27 -5.23
CA HIS A 79 -12.05 6.94 -4.17
C HIS A 79 -11.18 5.93 -3.44
N GLY A 80 -10.13 6.43 -2.79
CA GLY A 80 -9.19 5.59 -2.05
C GLY A 80 -8.25 6.40 -1.18
N ILE A 81 -7.59 5.71 -0.26
CA ILE A 81 -6.58 6.28 0.64
C ILE A 81 -5.36 5.35 0.68
N SER A 82 -4.16 5.94 0.81
CA SER A 82 -3.01 5.17 1.29
C SER A 82 -3.17 4.91 2.78
N VAL A 83 -2.72 3.75 3.22
CA VAL A 83 -2.66 3.38 4.65
C VAL A 83 -1.22 3.19 5.08
N ASP A 84 -1.00 2.78 6.32
CA ASP A 84 0.35 2.64 6.88
C ASP A 84 1.26 1.79 5.97
N GLY A 85 2.50 2.24 5.83
CA GLY A 85 3.49 1.73 4.88
C GLY A 85 4.77 1.28 5.57
N GLY A 86 5.83 1.10 4.79
CA GLY A 86 7.10 0.58 5.27
C GLY A 86 6.94 -0.80 5.90
N ASP A 87 7.66 -1.07 6.96
CA ASP A 87 7.66 -2.43 7.51
C ASP A 87 6.32 -2.79 8.21
N SER A 88 5.42 -1.82 8.37
CA SER A 88 4.02 -2.06 8.77
C SER A 88 3.17 -2.68 7.63
N THR A 89 3.65 -2.70 6.39
CA THR A 89 2.96 -3.36 5.27
C THR A 89 3.04 -4.88 5.44
N GLN A 90 1.90 -5.55 5.54
CA GLN A 90 1.80 -6.99 5.78
C GLN A 90 0.49 -7.57 5.25
N ILE A 91 0.57 -8.82 4.80
CA ILE A 91 -0.57 -9.65 4.44
C ILE A 91 -0.60 -10.83 5.41
N VAL A 92 -1.71 -10.94 6.14
CA VAL A 92 -1.95 -12.00 7.10
C VAL A 92 -3.27 -12.70 6.78
N THR A 93 -3.31 -14.02 6.95
CA THR A 93 -4.55 -14.81 6.87
C THR A 93 -4.83 -15.49 8.20
N LYS A 94 -6.11 -15.80 8.44
CA LYS A 94 -6.55 -16.61 9.57
C LYS A 94 -7.42 -17.75 9.05
N GLU A 95 -6.95 -18.98 9.18
CA GLU A 95 -7.66 -20.19 8.78
C GLU A 95 -7.68 -21.16 9.96
N ASN A 96 -8.86 -21.71 10.32
CA ASN A 96 -9.01 -22.66 11.43
C ASN A 96 -8.37 -22.20 12.76
N ASN A 97 -8.52 -20.90 13.09
CA ASN A 97 -7.88 -20.24 14.23
C ASN A 97 -6.35 -20.14 14.21
N VAL A 98 -5.70 -20.56 13.13
CA VAL A 98 -4.26 -20.36 12.91
C VAL A 98 -4.04 -19.07 12.13
N ARG A 99 -3.18 -18.19 12.64
CA ARG A 99 -2.75 -16.98 11.94
C ARG A 99 -1.48 -17.28 11.15
N LYS A 100 -1.44 -16.85 9.90
CA LYS A 100 -0.27 -16.99 9.02
C LYS A 100 0.08 -15.64 8.42
N CYS A 101 1.34 -15.23 8.58
CA CYS A 101 1.89 -14.13 7.80
C CYS A 101 2.25 -14.66 6.41
N ILE A 102 1.60 -14.12 5.38
CA ILE A 102 1.88 -14.46 3.99
C ILE A 102 3.07 -13.64 3.49
N ARG A 103 3.14 -12.36 3.87
CA ARG A 103 4.22 -11.46 3.50
C ARG A 103 4.27 -10.25 4.45
N THR A 104 5.46 -9.75 4.73
CA THR A 104 5.68 -8.52 5.50
C THR A 104 6.82 -7.70 4.88
N GLY A 105 6.78 -6.38 5.06
CA GLY A 105 7.90 -5.49 4.76
C GLY A 105 9.02 -5.56 5.80
N ASP A 106 8.73 -6.06 7.01
CA ASP A 106 9.70 -6.18 8.11
C ASP A 106 10.62 -7.38 7.90
N TRP A 107 11.74 -7.11 7.22
CA TRP A 107 12.79 -8.09 6.99
C TRP A 107 13.84 -8.03 8.10
N GLN A 108 13.95 -9.13 8.84
CA GLN A 108 15.08 -9.33 9.75
C GLN A 108 16.22 -10.08 9.06
N SER A 109 17.42 -9.89 9.59
CA SER A 109 18.71 -10.38 9.07
C SER A 109 18.83 -11.90 8.85
N ASN A 110 17.83 -12.69 9.21
CA ASN A 110 17.79 -14.14 8.97
C ASN A 110 16.97 -14.43 7.70
N PRO A 111 17.62 -14.82 6.59
CA PRO A 111 16.92 -15.19 5.37
C PRO A 111 15.83 -16.25 5.63
N GLY A 112 14.62 -15.99 5.14
CA GLY A 112 13.49 -16.92 5.25
C GLY A 112 12.62 -16.78 6.50
N VAL A 113 12.92 -15.84 7.41
CA VAL A 113 12.07 -15.56 8.59
C VAL A 113 11.29 -14.25 8.40
N TYR A 114 10.01 -14.37 8.03
CA TYR A 114 9.07 -13.24 7.97
C TYR A 114 8.55 -12.94 9.38
N GLN A 115 8.99 -11.83 9.99
CA GLN A 115 8.47 -11.38 11.28
C GLN A 115 7.57 -10.17 11.09
N PRO A 116 6.24 -10.29 11.20
CA PRO A 116 5.37 -9.14 11.07
C PRO A 116 5.62 -8.12 12.20
N ARG A 117 5.68 -6.83 11.83
CA ARG A 117 5.70 -5.72 12.79
C ARG A 117 4.42 -5.70 13.63
N ASN A 118 4.53 -5.30 14.89
CA ASN A 118 3.34 -4.98 15.69
C ASN A 118 2.68 -3.70 15.17
N VAL A 119 1.45 -3.79 14.67
CA VAL A 119 0.67 -2.67 14.10
C VAL A 119 -0.54 -2.35 14.95
N TYR A 120 -0.95 -1.07 14.94
CA TYR A 120 -2.01 -0.57 15.82
C TYR A 120 -3.43 -0.91 15.35
N THR A 121 -3.67 -0.88 14.03
CA THR A 121 -4.99 -1.11 13.44
C THR A 121 -4.85 -2.01 12.21
N MET A 122 -5.86 -2.85 11.96
CA MET A 122 -5.91 -3.74 10.81
C MET A 122 -7.16 -3.52 9.98
N ILE A 123 -7.03 -3.67 8.65
CA ILE A 123 -8.15 -3.83 7.74
C ILE A 123 -8.38 -5.33 7.58
N CYS A 124 -9.59 -5.79 7.89
CA CYS A 124 -9.97 -7.19 7.79
C CYS A 124 -11.04 -7.35 6.70
N ALA A 125 -10.80 -8.26 5.77
CA ALA A 125 -11.82 -8.76 4.85
C ALA A 125 -12.19 -10.18 5.25
N GLN A 126 -13.48 -10.46 5.38
CA GLN A 126 -14.00 -11.80 5.56
C GLN A 126 -14.46 -12.30 4.20
N VAL A 127 -13.80 -13.36 3.73
CA VAL A 127 -14.15 -14.10 2.51
C VAL A 127 -15.01 -15.31 2.85
#